data_AF-A0A355UT88-F1
#
_entry.id   AF-A0A355UT88-F1
#
_cell.length_a   1.000
_cell.length_b   1.000
_cell.length_c   1.000
_cell.angle_alpha   90.00
_cell.angle_beta   90.00
_cell.angle_gamma   90.00
#
_symmetry.space_group_name_H-M   'P 1'
#
loop_
_entity.id
_entity.type
_entity.pdbx_description
1 polymer ?
#
loop_
_entity_poly.entity_id
_entity_poly.type
_entity_poly.pdbx_seq_one_letter_code
_entity_poly.pdbx_strand_id
1 'polypeptide(L)'
;MTDPIKQMNQSSPLVTLAKRKEATEKSQKTESVQPRVGKDELLISQAPSKTEGLDENEIRFLKAGLLPKNYSDLKACLQKEGREAAIELAKKGKSGPYSEAYGDPVLMLETAERAEKNPELMRLFKDIKKGDILVSTWNSDNIISNLTKGPFIHSILCSEDGPPPEFIEAIGLTAGSDDKTADQVRRMSLGETLYDSLTIRLVRPTEGLSETKSKEVVDRAVLYAEKQLGKPYDYAFTNDNKGTGLTDAYYCSELTFLAYSAPEGGNFKMPLSKSTKRDQLLVELQKGIDSLKPHDQAAMMNKAMKFINVLPPPSGEDLVDFVVDQVMPGCQTTEALVKDQKAKDRLKGAISEVMAGKAFTGLDKALKSYQESEKSGAFNGFFGFFKKMSADGAIAKVVLSDCKELLDDSGLGYRDAIQTTKTILSAVLPFTASLSEEVFGAKDKKTQTTNWLFSNFEWLKSKFPDLPLIKDLPSRAKPQVKSDFVSPTDLAWAPLPHHDYNVKKGFPLEPK
;
A
#
# COMPACT_ATOMS: atom_id res chain seq x y z
N MET A 1 -21.81 -47.89 -29.42
CA MET A 1 -22.59 -46.75 -28.92
C MET A 1 -21.96 -45.50 -29.53
N THR A 2 -22.05 -45.22 -30.84
CA THR A 2 -23.20 -44.66 -31.61
C THR A 2 -23.90 -43.52 -30.87
N ASP A 3 -24.04 -42.29 -31.35
CA ASP A 3 -23.54 -41.58 -32.54
C ASP A 3 -23.80 -40.05 -32.29
N PRO A 4 -23.21 -39.14 -33.08
CA PRO A 4 -23.14 -37.67 -32.90
C PRO A 4 -24.24 -36.92 -33.68
N ILE A 5 -24.27 -35.57 -33.62
CA ILE A 5 -25.01 -34.64 -34.52
C ILE A 5 -24.73 -33.20 -34.03
N LYS A 6 -24.59 -32.09 -34.77
CA LYS A 6 -24.47 -31.64 -36.20
C LYS A 6 -23.96 -30.18 -36.07
N GLN A 7 -22.93 -29.72 -36.78
CA GLN A 7 -22.95 -29.07 -38.09
C GLN A 7 -23.97 -27.93 -38.35
N MET A 8 -23.39 -26.79 -38.80
CA MET A 8 -23.77 -25.92 -39.92
C MET A 8 -24.78 -24.77 -39.73
N ASN A 9 -24.29 -23.52 -39.84
CA ASN A 9 -24.43 -22.60 -41.00
C ASN A 9 -23.87 -21.21 -40.59
N GLN A 10 -22.76 -20.70 -41.14
CA GLN A 10 -22.51 -20.10 -42.47
C GLN A 10 -23.45 -18.96 -42.89
N SER A 11 -22.82 -17.79 -43.12
CA SER A 11 -23.03 -16.72 -44.13
C SER A 11 -23.06 -15.32 -43.47
N SER A 12 -21.96 -14.55 -43.38
CA SER A 12 -21.25 -13.76 -44.42
C SER A 12 -22.01 -12.45 -44.83
N PRO A 13 -21.37 -11.47 -45.50
CA PRO A 13 -20.73 -10.29 -44.90
C PRO A 13 -21.21 -8.97 -45.57
N LEU A 14 -20.63 -7.81 -45.22
CA LEU A 14 -20.37 -6.59 -46.06
C LEU A 14 -20.18 -5.38 -45.12
N VAL A 15 -18.98 -4.78 -44.99
CA VAL A 15 -18.38 -3.74 -45.88
C VAL A 15 -19.29 -2.50 -45.91
N THR A 16 -18.89 -1.30 -45.46
CA THR A 16 -17.90 -0.45 -46.14
C THR A 16 -17.52 0.77 -45.28
N LEU A 17 -16.25 1.16 -45.41
CA LEU A 17 -15.66 2.44 -45.02
C LEU A 17 -16.29 3.67 -45.71
N ALA A 18 -16.01 4.82 -45.07
CA ALA A 18 -15.75 6.16 -45.64
C ALA A 18 -16.92 7.16 -45.66
N LYS A 19 -16.77 8.27 -44.93
CA LYS A 19 -16.18 9.52 -45.48
C LYS A 19 -16.17 10.65 -44.43
N ARG A 20 -15.00 11.26 -44.27
CA ARG A 20 -14.78 12.64 -43.79
C ARG A 20 -15.20 13.64 -44.86
N LYS A 21 -15.79 14.77 -44.44
CA LYS A 21 -15.78 16.13 -45.03
C LYS A 21 -16.36 17.05 -43.96
N GLU A 22 -15.57 17.88 -43.27
CA GLU A 22 -15.14 19.26 -43.61
C GLU A 22 -16.28 20.25 -43.90
N ALA A 23 -16.25 21.34 -43.12
CA ALA A 23 -16.53 22.76 -43.42
C ALA A 23 -17.54 23.39 -42.44
N THR A 24 -17.17 24.29 -41.52
CA THR A 24 -16.69 25.70 -41.63
C THR A 24 -17.83 26.72 -41.49
N GLU A 25 -17.59 27.69 -40.60
CA GLU A 25 -18.09 29.08 -40.54
C GLU A 25 -19.39 29.50 -39.81
N LYS A 26 -19.13 30.27 -38.73
CA LYS A 26 -19.63 31.63 -38.42
C LYS A 26 -21.12 31.91 -38.59
N SER A 27 -21.74 32.41 -37.51
CA SER A 27 -22.10 33.83 -37.47
C SER A 27 -22.46 34.29 -36.05
N GLN A 28 -21.98 35.48 -35.74
CA GLN A 28 -22.31 36.28 -34.57
C GLN A 28 -23.78 36.72 -34.64
N LYS A 29 -24.46 36.72 -33.49
CA LYS A 29 -25.45 37.76 -33.17
C LYS A 29 -25.38 38.08 -31.69
N THR A 30 -24.69 39.20 -31.44
CA THR A 30 -24.75 40.00 -30.23
C THR A 30 -26.16 40.59 -30.11
N GLU A 31 -26.88 40.22 -29.06
CA GLU A 31 -27.97 41.04 -28.53
C GLU A 31 -27.62 41.43 -27.09
N SER A 32 -27.50 42.74 -26.90
CA SER A 32 -27.37 43.42 -25.63
C SER A 32 -28.68 43.30 -24.85
N VAL A 33 -28.65 42.66 -23.68
CA VAL A 33 -29.73 42.74 -22.70
C VAL A 33 -29.12 43.17 -21.36
N GLN A 34 -29.57 44.33 -20.89
CA GLN A 34 -29.27 44.87 -19.57
C GLN A 34 -29.70 43.89 -18.46
N PRO A 35 -28.99 43.83 -17.32
CA PRO A 35 -29.30 42.88 -16.26
C PRO A 35 -30.61 43.27 -15.56
N ARG A 36 -31.63 42.42 -15.67
CA ARG A 36 -32.73 42.40 -14.70
C ARG A 36 -32.19 41.79 -13.41
N VAL A 37 -32.14 42.62 -12.38
CA VAL A 37 -31.98 42.20 -10.98
C VAL A 37 -33.19 41.33 -10.62
N GLY A 38 -33.02 40.02 -10.74
CA GLY A 38 -33.92 39.01 -10.21
C GLY A 38 -33.35 38.48 -8.91
N LYS A 39 -33.94 38.88 -7.78
CA LYS A 39 -33.81 38.18 -6.51
C LYS A 39 -34.53 36.83 -6.64
N ASP A 40 -33.85 35.84 -7.19
CA ASP A 40 -34.24 34.45 -6.99
C ASP A 40 -33.29 33.88 -5.93
N GLU A 41 -33.70 34.05 -4.68
CA GLU A 41 -33.28 33.16 -3.60
C GLU A 41 -33.57 31.73 -4.07
N LEU A 42 -32.50 31.00 -4.40
CA LEU A 42 -32.50 29.55 -4.51
C LEU A 42 -32.84 28.97 -3.12
N LEU A 43 -34.14 28.95 -2.81
CA LEU A 43 -34.72 28.09 -1.79
C LEU A 43 -34.54 26.65 -2.25
N ILE A 44 -33.42 26.04 -1.85
CA ILE A 44 -33.29 24.59 -1.79
C ILE A 44 -34.41 24.13 -0.85
N SER A 45 -35.49 23.57 -1.41
CA SER A 45 -36.56 22.97 -0.63
C SER A 45 -36.01 21.78 0.15
N GLN A 46 -35.69 21.99 1.42
CA GLN A 46 -35.37 20.91 2.34
C GLN A 46 -36.68 20.22 2.70
N ALA A 47 -36.90 19.00 2.20
CA ALA A 47 -37.97 18.16 2.71
C ALA A 47 -37.77 17.95 4.23
N PRO A 48 -38.83 18.08 5.06
CA PRO A 48 -38.72 17.91 6.50
C PRO A 48 -38.30 16.47 6.85
N SER A 49 -37.41 16.30 7.83
CA SER A 49 -37.06 14.99 8.37
C SER A 49 -38.26 14.38 9.11
N LYS A 50 -38.59 13.12 8.81
CA LYS A 50 -39.63 12.38 9.54
C LYS A 50 -39.10 12.03 10.93
N THR A 51 -39.83 12.42 11.98
CA THR A 51 -39.47 12.13 13.39
C THR A 51 -40.38 11.09 14.06
N GLU A 52 -41.32 10.51 13.33
CA GLU A 52 -42.23 9.49 13.85
C GLU A 52 -41.44 8.26 14.33
N GLY A 53 -41.77 7.73 15.52
CA GLY A 53 -41.14 6.55 16.09
C GLY A 53 -39.75 6.78 16.72
N LEU A 54 -39.29 8.03 16.77
CA LEU A 54 -38.01 8.40 17.39
C LEU A 54 -38.18 8.92 18.82
N ASP A 55 -37.22 8.62 19.68
CA ASP A 55 -37.13 9.21 21.02
C ASP A 55 -36.47 10.59 21.01
N GLU A 56 -36.43 11.24 22.17
CA GLU A 56 -35.88 12.59 22.32
C GLU A 56 -34.39 12.69 21.97
N ASN A 57 -33.60 11.65 22.24
CA ASN A 57 -32.17 11.62 21.93
C ASN A 57 -31.96 11.47 20.42
N GLU A 58 -32.69 10.56 19.76
CA GLU A 58 -32.61 10.35 18.31
C GLU A 58 -33.05 11.61 17.53
N ILE A 59 -34.10 12.28 17.99
CA ILE A 59 -34.52 13.57 17.42
C ILE A 59 -33.41 14.62 17.60
N ARG A 60 -32.74 14.65 18.76
CA ARG A 60 -31.61 15.54 19.01
C ARG A 60 -30.44 15.23 18.07
N PHE A 61 -30.09 13.97 17.88
CA PHE A 61 -29.03 13.55 16.96
C PHE A 61 -29.33 13.88 15.49
N LEU A 62 -30.59 13.71 15.05
CA LEU A 62 -31.02 14.15 13.72
C LEU A 62 -30.86 15.66 13.53
N LYS A 63 -31.31 16.46 14.52
CA LYS A 63 -31.18 17.91 14.48
C LYS A 63 -29.72 18.38 14.51
N ALA A 64 -28.87 17.64 15.21
CA ALA A 64 -27.43 17.90 15.29
C ALA A 64 -26.68 17.50 14.01
N GLY A 65 -27.33 16.82 13.07
CA GLY A 65 -26.69 16.31 11.86
C GLY A 65 -25.75 15.14 12.16
N LEU A 66 -26.13 14.24 13.07
CA LEU A 66 -25.38 13.02 13.42
C LEU A 66 -26.05 11.74 12.91
N LEU A 67 -27.35 11.82 12.56
CA LEU A 67 -28.12 10.73 11.96
C LEU A 67 -28.65 11.12 10.57
N PRO A 68 -28.85 10.15 9.65
CA PRO A 68 -29.38 10.44 8.32
C PRO A 68 -30.85 10.82 8.36
N LYS A 69 -31.29 11.66 7.42
CA LYS A 69 -32.70 12.14 7.37
C LYS A 69 -33.74 11.02 7.30
N ASN A 70 -33.38 9.87 6.74
CA ASN A 70 -34.23 8.67 6.64
C ASN A 70 -34.07 7.71 7.84
N TYR A 71 -33.40 8.10 8.92
CA TYR A 71 -33.16 7.23 10.08
C TYR A 71 -34.46 6.68 10.70
N SER A 72 -35.56 7.45 10.71
CA SER A 72 -36.87 6.95 11.16
C SER A 72 -37.39 5.79 10.30
N ASP A 73 -37.23 5.86 8.97
CA ASP A 73 -37.60 4.77 8.07
C ASP A 73 -36.70 3.54 8.30
N LEU A 74 -35.38 3.75 8.54
CA LEU A 74 -34.44 2.67 8.88
C LEU A 74 -34.78 2.00 10.22
N LYS A 75 -35.11 2.79 11.25
CA LYS A 75 -35.51 2.28 12.58
C LYS A 75 -36.82 1.50 12.51
N ALA A 76 -37.81 2.00 11.78
CA ALA A 76 -39.08 1.30 11.58
C ALA A 76 -38.86 -0.05 10.86
N CYS A 77 -37.99 -0.07 9.84
CA CYS A 77 -37.61 -1.31 9.15
C CYS A 77 -36.87 -2.27 10.10
N LEU A 78 -35.92 -1.77 10.90
CA LEU A 78 -35.20 -2.57 11.92
C LEU A 78 -36.17 -3.25 12.90
N GLN A 79 -37.17 -2.52 13.40
CA GLN A 79 -38.14 -3.04 14.37
C GLN A 79 -39.11 -4.06 13.77
N LYS A 80 -39.44 -3.92 12.49
CA LYS A 80 -40.46 -4.74 11.82
C LYS A 80 -39.89 -5.92 11.05
N GLU A 81 -38.79 -5.73 10.36
CA GLU A 81 -38.21 -6.64 9.35
C GLU A 81 -36.78 -7.09 9.72
N GLY A 82 -36.16 -6.46 10.73
CA GLY A 82 -34.86 -6.86 11.26
C GLY A 82 -33.67 -6.08 10.67
N ARG A 83 -32.47 -6.36 11.21
CA ARG A 83 -31.22 -5.62 10.91
C ARG A 83 -30.80 -5.71 9.44
N GLU A 84 -30.87 -6.90 8.85
CA GLU A 84 -30.50 -7.12 7.44
C GLU A 84 -31.39 -6.32 6.49
N ALA A 85 -32.71 -6.33 6.71
CA ALA A 85 -33.65 -5.56 5.88
C ALA A 85 -33.41 -4.05 5.98
N ALA A 86 -33.10 -3.53 7.17
CA ALA A 86 -32.77 -2.12 7.37
C ALA A 86 -31.47 -1.72 6.67
N ILE A 87 -30.45 -2.58 6.70
CA ILE A 87 -29.19 -2.39 5.96
C ILE A 87 -29.44 -2.34 4.44
N GLU A 88 -30.25 -3.27 3.90
CA GLU A 88 -30.59 -3.25 2.48
C GLU A 88 -31.43 -2.03 2.09
N LEU A 89 -32.29 -1.54 2.99
CA LEU A 89 -33.00 -0.27 2.80
C LEU A 89 -32.03 0.91 2.72
N ALA A 90 -30.97 0.94 3.53
CA ALA A 90 -29.95 1.99 3.50
C ALA A 90 -29.11 1.98 2.21
N LYS A 91 -28.95 0.81 1.58
CA LYS A 91 -28.24 0.65 0.29
C LYS A 91 -29.09 1.01 -0.93
N LYS A 92 -30.41 1.11 -0.77
CA LYS A 92 -31.35 1.30 -1.89
C LYS A 92 -30.99 2.51 -2.75
N GLY A 93 -30.86 2.29 -4.05
CA GLY A 93 -30.53 3.34 -5.03
C GLY A 93 -29.03 3.61 -5.18
N LYS A 94 -28.17 2.87 -4.47
CA LYS A 94 -26.72 2.91 -4.62
C LYS A 94 -26.23 1.60 -5.21
N SER A 95 -25.04 1.63 -5.83
CA SER A 95 -24.41 0.46 -6.45
C SER A 95 -22.98 0.28 -5.94
N GLY A 96 -22.47 -0.94 -6.11
CA GLY A 96 -21.13 -1.35 -5.70
C GLY A 96 -21.13 -2.23 -4.45
N PRO A 97 -19.96 -2.74 -4.04
CA PRO A 97 -19.80 -3.44 -2.79
C PRO A 97 -19.75 -2.45 -1.62
N TYR A 98 -20.16 -2.94 -0.46
CA TYR A 98 -20.25 -2.20 0.78
C TYR A 98 -19.43 -2.91 1.86
N SER A 99 -18.90 -2.14 2.81
CA SER A 99 -18.43 -2.68 4.08
C SER A 99 -19.56 -3.44 4.80
N GLU A 100 -19.19 -4.38 5.66
CA GLU A 100 -20.15 -5.25 6.35
C GLU A 100 -21.15 -4.46 7.21
N ALA A 101 -20.70 -3.38 7.85
CA ALA A 101 -21.51 -2.55 8.73
C ALA A 101 -22.12 -1.32 8.03
N TYR A 102 -21.98 -1.19 6.71
CA TYR A 102 -22.54 -0.08 5.97
C TYR A 102 -24.06 -0.01 6.15
N GLY A 103 -24.56 1.18 6.47
CA GLY A 103 -26.00 1.42 6.54
C GLY A 103 -26.67 0.85 7.78
N ASP A 104 -25.90 0.32 8.74
CA ASP A 104 -26.47 -0.27 9.96
C ASP A 104 -27.03 0.81 10.91
N PRO A 105 -28.36 0.86 11.12
CA PRO A 105 -28.97 1.87 11.99
C PRO A 105 -28.53 1.76 13.45
N VAL A 106 -28.15 0.58 13.94
CA VAL A 106 -27.67 0.41 15.32
C VAL A 106 -26.32 1.11 15.48
N LEU A 107 -25.38 0.82 14.58
CA LEU A 107 -24.06 1.44 14.58
C LEU A 107 -24.12 2.96 14.32
N MET A 108 -25.07 3.42 13.50
CA MET A 108 -25.33 4.85 13.29
C MET A 108 -25.71 5.54 14.61
N LEU A 109 -26.61 4.95 15.39
CA LEU A 109 -27.02 5.50 16.68
C LEU A 109 -25.86 5.51 17.68
N GLU A 110 -25.14 4.40 17.81
CA GLU A 110 -23.96 4.31 18.69
C GLU A 110 -22.90 5.35 18.32
N THR A 111 -22.70 5.59 17.02
CA THR A 111 -21.77 6.61 16.53
C THR A 111 -22.25 8.01 16.85
N ALA A 112 -23.54 8.30 16.69
CA ALA A 112 -24.12 9.59 17.05
C ALA A 112 -23.96 9.88 18.56
N GLU A 113 -24.21 8.88 19.41
CA GLU A 113 -24.01 8.98 20.85
C GLU A 113 -22.55 9.24 21.23
N ARG A 114 -21.60 8.57 20.56
CA ARG A 114 -20.16 8.80 20.74
C ARG A 114 -19.75 10.20 20.29
N ALA A 115 -20.21 10.63 19.12
CA ALA A 115 -19.91 11.94 18.57
C ALA A 115 -20.43 13.07 19.47
N GLU A 116 -21.64 12.95 20.04
CA GLU A 116 -22.17 13.94 20.97
C GLU A 116 -21.28 14.12 22.21
N LYS A 117 -20.69 13.03 22.71
CA LYS A 117 -19.81 13.05 23.89
C LYS A 117 -18.37 13.49 23.58
N ASN A 118 -17.99 13.56 22.29
CA ASN A 118 -16.64 13.88 21.85
C ASN A 118 -16.63 15.13 20.95
N PRO A 119 -16.26 16.32 21.48
CA PRO A 119 -16.27 17.57 20.72
C PRO A 119 -15.43 17.55 19.44
N GLU A 120 -14.29 16.85 19.44
CA GLU A 120 -13.42 16.73 18.26
C GLU A 120 -14.11 15.89 17.18
N LEU A 121 -14.78 14.82 17.59
CA LEU A 121 -15.55 13.97 16.67
C LEU A 121 -16.76 14.72 16.11
N MET A 122 -17.51 15.42 16.95
CA MET A 122 -18.61 16.27 16.51
C MET A 122 -18.14 17.38 15.56
N ARG A 123 -16.94 17.94 15.76
CA ARG A 123 -16.32 18.90 14.83
C ARG A 123 -16.01 18.22 13.50
N LEU A 124 -15.37 17.05 13.52
CA LEU A 124 -15.06 16.27 12.31
C LEU A 124 -16.32 16.00 11.46
N PHE A 125 -17.42 15.53 12.07
CA PHE A 125 -18.69 15.28 11.36
C PHE A 125 -19.22 16.50 10.60
N LYS A 126 -19.02 17.71 11.14
CA LYS A 126 -19.50 18.97 10.56
C LYS A 126 -18.55 19.53 9.52
N ASP A 127 -17.26 19.25 9.65
CA ASP A 127 -16.23 19.79 8.79
C ASP A 127 -16.04 18.99 7.50
N ILE A 128 -16.37 17.69 7.52
CA ILE A 128 -16.27 16.81 6.35
C ILE A 128 -17.21 17.28 5.24
N LYS A 129 -16.66 17.36 4.03
CA LYS A 129 -17.37 17.62 2.78
C LYS A 129 -17.01 16.60 1.72
N LYS A 130 -17.89 16.40 0.76
CA LYS A 130 -17.67 15.61 -0.45
C LYS A 130 -16.38 16.06 -1.12
N GLY A 131 -15.52 15.10 -1.44
CA GLY A 131 -14.19 15.31 -1.96
C GLY A 131 -13.08 15.34 -0.90
N ASP A 132 -13.37 15.56 0.37
CA ASP A 132 -12.32 15.54 1.40
C ASP A 132 -11.67 14.14 1.47
N ILE A 133 -10.35 14.12 1.67
CA ILE A 133 -9.58 12.90 1.89
C ILE A 133 -9.28 12.81 3.38
N LEU A 134 -9.74 11.75 4.03
CA LEU A 134 -9.38 11.47 5.42
C LEU A 134 -8.18 10.55 5.40
N VAL A 135 -7.12 10.96 6.09
CA VAL A 135 -5.95 10.14 6.34
C VAL A 135 -5.89 9.83 7.83
N SER A 136 -5.80 8.56 8.20
CA SER A 136 -5.98 8.13 9.58
C SER A 136 -4.83 7.28 10.11
N THR A 137 -4.74 7.25 11.45
CA THR A 137 -3.85 6.36 12.20
C THR A 137 -4.43 5.98 13.55
N TRP A 138 -4.36 4.69 13.90
CA TRP A 138 -4.72 4.21 15.24
C TRP A 138 -3.50 3.71 16.04
N ASN A 139 -2.38 3.44 15.37
CA ASN A 139 -1.15 2.92 15.97
C ASN A 139 0.07 3.32 15.12
N SER A 140 1.09 3.93 15.75
CA SER A 140 2.37 4.22 15.11
C SER A 140 3.17 2.95 14.80
N ASP A 141 2.90 1.85 15.50
CA ASP A 141 3.64 0.60 15.38
C ASP A 141 3.02 -0.35 14.32
N ASN A 142 2.17 0.19 13.44
CA ASN A 142 1.59 -0.54 12.31
C ASN A 142 2.62 -0.69 11.17
N ILE A 143 2.53 -1.80 10.43
CA ILE A 143 3.41 -2.07 9.30
C ILE A 143 3.43 -0.96 8.24
N ILE A 144 2.28 -0.37 7.89
CA ILE A 144 2.22 0.73 6.94
C ILE A 144 2.92 1.96 7.51
N SER A 145 2.80 2.25 8.81
CA SER A 145 3.55 3.34 9.45
C SER A 145 5.06 3.09 9.37
N ASN A 146 5.50 1.85 9.58
CA ASN A 146 6.91 1.47 9.50
C ASN A 146 7.44 1.52 8.05
N LEU A 147 6.70 0.96 7.08
CA LEU A 147 7.05 1.01 5.66
C LEU A 147 7.06 2.44 5.14
N THR A 148 6.08 3.25 5.55
CA THR A 148 5.93 4.63 5.10
C THR A 148 6.69 5.63 5.98
N LYS A 149 7.40 5.17 7.02
CA LYS A 149 8.16 6.00 8.00
C LYS A 149 7.39 7.26 8.43
N GLY A 150 6.06 7.14 8.53
CA GLY A 150 5.12 8.21 8.82
C GLY A 150 3.96 7.66 9.63
N PRO A 151 3.20 8.50 10.33
CA PRO A 151 2.22 8.01 11.30
C PRO A 151 0.95 7.47 10.61
N PHE A 152 0.69 7.82 9.35
CA PHE A 152 -0.58 7.58 8.67
C PHE A 152 -0.59 6.25 7.90
N ILE A 153 -1.68 5.49 8.05
CA ILE A 153 -1.76 4.10 7.57
C ILE A 153 -2.89 3.82 6.61
N HIS A 154 -3.89 4.70 6.56
CA HIS A 154 -5.03 4.52 5.68
C HIS A 154 -5.55 5.85 5.16
N SER A 155 -6.16 5.83 3.97
CA SER A 155 -6.79 7.00 3.38
C SER A 155 -8.10 6.63 2.70
N ILE A 156 -9.12 7.47 2.89
CA ILE A 156 -10.46 7.28 2.34
C ILE A 156 -10.98 8.57 1.71
N LEU A 157 -11.77 8.47 0.64
CA LEU A 157 -12.33 9.61 -0.08
C LEU A 157 -13.80 9.82 0.31
N CYS A 158 -14.16 11.02 0.77
CA CYS A 158 -15.54 11.39 1.04
C CYS A 158 -16.31 11.49 -0.29
N SER A 159 -17.26 10.59 -0.50
CA SER A 159 -18.08 10.48 -1.70
C SER A 159 -19.40 11.23 -1.60
N GLU A 160 -19.96 11.35 -0.39
CA GLU A 160 -21.21 12.07 -0.14
C GLU A 160 -21.16 12.79 1.21
N ASP A 161 -21.77 13.96 1.25
CA ASP A 161 -21.94 14.74 2.47
C ASP A 161 -22.84 13.98 3.46
N GLY A 162 -22.62 14.21 4.77
CA GLY A 162 -23.34 13.53 5.84
C GLY A 162 -24.77 14.03 6.11
N PRO A 163 -25.46 13.42 7.09
CA PRO A 163 -24.93 12.48 8.10
C PRO A 163 -25.36 11.00 7.94
N PRO A 164 -24.52 10.02 8.35
CA PRO A 164 -23.06 10.15 8.45
C PRO A 164 -22.47 10.34 7.04
N PRO A 165 -21.35 11.06 6.88
CA PRO A 165 -20.66 11.12 5.60
C PRO A 165 -20.29 9.72 5.09
N GLU A 166 -20.30 9.56 3.77
CA GLU A 166 -20.01 8.28 3.12
C GLU A 166 -18.70 8.34 2.37
N PHE A 167 -17.93 7.25 2.46
CA PHE A 167 -16.60 7.16 1.90
C PHE A 167 -16.48 6.02 0.90
N ILE A 168 -15.53 6.18 -0.01
CA ILE A 168 -14.99 5.10 -0.82
C ILE A 168 -13.55 4.85 -0.36
N GLU A 169 -13.24 3.59 -0.13
CA GLU A 169 -11.92 3.13 0.30
C GLU A 169 -11.47 1.95 -0.54
N ALA A 170 -10.16 1.77 -0.68
CA ALA A 170 -9.57 0.48 -1.02
C ALA A 170 -9.02 -0.12 0.27
N ILE A 171 -9.48 -1.32 0.63
CA ILE A 171 -9.12 -1.94 1.91
C ILE A 171 -8.59 -3.36 1.70
N GLY A 172 -7.48 -3.68 2.36
CA GLY A 172 -6.89 -5.02 2.33
C GLY A 172 -7.44 -5.94 3.41
N LEU A 173 -7.11 -7.22 3.35
CA LEU A 173 -7.40 -8.26 4.35
C LEU A 173 -6.84 -7.93 5.75
N THR A 174 -5.96 -6.94 5.85
CA THR A 174 -5.38 -6.46 7.10
C THR A 174 -6.34 -5.59 7.93
N ALA A 175 -7.52 -5.24 7.40
CA ALA A 175 -8.54 -4.47 8.10
C ALA A 175 -9.31 -5.26 9.17
N GLY A 176 -9.14 -6.59 9.20
CA GLY A 176 -9.71 -7.49 10.18
C GLY A 176 -9.91 -8.88 9.58
N SER A 177 -9.58 -9.94 10.32
CA SER A 177 -9.76 -11.33 9.85
C SER A 177 -11.22 -11.69 9.59
N ASP A 178 -12.14 -10.94 10.17
CA ASP A 178 -13.56 -11.26 10.23
C ASP A 178 -14.38 -10.45 9.21
N ASP A 179 -13.79 -9.40 8.62
CA ASP A 179 -14.42 -8.56 7.60
C ASP A 179 -14.43 -9.29 6.24
N LYS A 180 -15.55 -9.93 5.94
CA LYS A 180 -15.75 -10.72 4.72
C LYS A 180 -15.90 -9.86 3.47
N THR A 181 -16.00 -8.54 3.60
CA THR A 181 -16.15 -7.63 2.47
C THR A 181 -14.88 -6.80 2.22
N ALA A 182 -13.78 -7.13 2.90
CA ALA A 182 -12.46 -6.58 2.65
C ALA A 182 -11.86 -7.07 1.31
N ASP A 183 -10.61 -6.71 1.04
CA ASP A 183 -9.83 -7.09 -0.16
C ASP A 183 -10.28 -6.44 -1.48
N GLN A 184 -10.91 -5.27 -1.39
CA GLN A 184 -11.47 -4.58 -2.56
C GLN A 184 -11.68 -3.08 -2.31
N VAL A 185 -12.03 -2.37 -3.38
CA VAL A 185 -12.59 -1.02 -3.33
C VAL A 185 -14.07 -1.10 -2.98
N ARG A 186 -14.50 -0.42 -1.91
CA ARG A 186 -15.87 -0.48 -1.39
C ARG A 186 -16.36 0.84 -0.84
N ARG A 187 -17.67 0.91 -0.58
CA ARG A 187 -18.32 2.00 0.17
C ARG A 187 -18.34 1.68 1.66
N MET A 188 -18.20 2.72 2.48
CA MET A 188 -18.30 2.62 3.94
C MET A 188 -18.88 3.93 4.52
N SER A 189 -19.47 3.86 5.70
CA SER A 189 -19.99 5.01 6.45
C SER A 189 -19.00 5.45 7.53
N LEU A 190 -18.91 6.76 7.82
CA LEU A 190 -17.94 7.30 8.79
C LEU A 190 -17.94 6.54 10.13
N GLY A 191 -19.11 6.13 10.63
CA GLY A 191 -19.23 5.45 11.94
C GLY A 191 -18.44 4.15 12.08
N GLU A 192 -18.06 3.53 10.97
CA GLU A 192 -17.28 2.31 10.91
C GLU A 192 -15.78 2.55 11.13
N THR A 193 -15.29 3.76 10.81
CA THR A 193 -13.89 4.15 10.97
C THR A 193 -13.64 5.03 12.17
N LEU A 194 -14.59 5.16 13.11
CA LEU A 194 -14.42 6.02 14.28
C LEU A 194 -14.17 5.21 15.54
N TYR A 195 -12.89 4.99 15.82
CA TYR A 195 -12.40 4.57 17.13
C TYR A 195 -11.87 5.79 17.88
N ASP A 196 -12.14 5.88 19.19
CA ASP A 196 -11.66 6.95 20.06
C ASP A 196 -10.13 7.09 20.05
N SER A 197 -9.43 6.06 19.60
CA SER A 197 -7.97 6.01 19.47
C SER A 197 -7.39 6.59 18.18
N LEU A 198 -8.21 6.97 17.20
CA LEU A 198 -7.74 7.40 15.88
C LEU A 198 -7.35 8.87 15.83
N THR A 199 -6.13 9.17 15.40
CA THR A 199 -5.76 10.50 14.92
C THR A 199 -6.11 10.61 13.43
N ILE A 200 -6.76 11.70 13.05
CA ILE A 200 -7.28 11.93 11.69
C ILE A 200 -6.76 13.27 11.18
N ARG A 201 -6.23 13.27 9.95
CA ARG A 201 -5.99 14.48 9.17
C ARG A 201 -6.97 14.49 7.99
N LEU A 202 -7.77 15.55 7.93
CA LEU A 202 -8.68 15.82 6.83
C LEU A 202 -7.96 16.72 5.84
N VAL A 203 -7.68 16.22 4.64
CA VAL A 203 -7.04 16.96 3.55
C VAL A 203 -8.13 17.43 2.58
N ARG A 204 -8.09 18.70 2.20
CA ARG A 204 -9.03 19.30 1.23
C ARG A 204 -8.31 19.77 -0.03
N PRO A 205 -8.19 18.92 -1.07
CA PRO A 205 -7.38 19.23 -2.24
C PRO A 205 -7.80 20.49 -3.02
N THR A 206 -9.09 20.81 -3.01
CA THR A 206 -9.68 21.91 -3.81
C THR A 206 -9.92 23.19 -3.01
N GLU A 207 -9.47 23.26 -1.76
CA GLU A 207 -9.61 24.47 -0.96
C GLU A 207 -8.78 25.62 -1.55
N GLY A 208 -9.41 26.81 -1.62
CA GLY A 208 -8.85 27.97 -2.32
C GLY A 208 -9.20 28.06 -3.80
N LEU A 209 -9.79 27.01 -4.41
CA LEU A 209 -10.39 27.12 -5.74
C LEU A 209 -11.76 27.80 -5.67
N SER A 210 -12.23 28.32 -6.82
CA SER A 210 -13.62 28.79 -6.93
C SER A 210 -14.60 27.63 -6.74
N GLU A 211 -15.80 27.92 -6.22
CA GLU A 211 -16.83 26.92 -5.96
C GLU A 211 -17.14 26.06 -7.21
N THR A 212 -17.30 26.69 -8.37
CA THR A 212 -17.52 25.99 -9.64
C THR A 212 -16.38 25.04 -9.99
N LYS A 213 -15.12 25.48 -9.83
CA LYS A 213 -13.98 24.64 -10.19
C LYS A 213 -13.76 23.52 -9.18
N SER A 214 -13.95 23.82 -7.89
CA SER A 214 -13.92 22.83 -6.82
C SER A 214 -14.95 21.74 -7.09
N LYS A 215 -16.20 22.12 -7.38
CA LYS A 215 -17.28 21.18 -7.71
C LYS A 215 -16.94 20.31 -8.92
N GLU A 216 -16.46 20.89 -10.01
CA GLU A 216 -16.07 20.14 -11.22
C GLU A 216 -15.00 19.08 -10.90
N VAL A 217 -13.96 19.45 -10.16
CA VAL A 217 -12.86 18.54 -9.79
C VAL A 217 -13.35 17.44 -8.85
N VAL A 218 -14.11 17.81 -7.81
CA VAL A 218 -14.66 16.88 -6.82
C VAL A 218 -15.62 15.88 -7.46
N ASP A 219 -16.56 16.35 -8.28
CA ASP A 219 -17.55 15.48 -8.93
C ASP A 219 -16.85 14.44 -9.83
N ARG A 220 -15.80 14.86 -10.54
CA ARG A 220 -14.99 13.93 -11.35
C ARG A 220 -14.16 12.96 -10.51
N ALA A 221 -13.59 13.41 -9.40
CA ALA A 221 -12.81 12.57 -8.52
C ALA A 221 -13.66 11.49 -7.85
N VAL A 222 -14.83 11.87 -7.33
CA VAL A 222 -15.79 10.92 -6.75
C VAL A 222 -16.28 9.94 -7.82
N LEU A 223 -16.67 10.43 -9.00
CA LEU A 223 -17.09 9.55 -10.11
C LEU A 223 -15.99 8.55 -10.53
N TYR A 224 -14.73 8.98 -10.51
CA TYR A 224 -13.61 8.07 -10.76
C TYR A 224 -13.56 6.97 -9.71
N ALA A 225 -13.59 7.32 -8.42
CA ALA A 225 -13.56 6.35 -7.33
C ALA A 225 -14.74 5.37 -7.37
N GLU A 226 -15.95 5.86 -7.69
CA GLU A 226 -17.14 5.03 -7.85
C GLU A 226 -17.00 3.99 -8.97
N LYS A 227 -16.33 4.33 -10.07
CA LYS A 227 -16.05 3.38 -11.15
C LYS A 227 -15.07 2.26 -10.75
N GLN A 228 -14.34 2.43 -9.64
CA GLN A 228 -13.38 1.43 -9.16
C GLN A 228 -13.98 0.44 -8.16
N LEU A 229 -15.22 0.67 -7.70
CA LEU A 229 -15.92 -0.20 -6.77
C LEU A 229 -15.89 -1.67 -7.23
N GLY A 230 -15.47 -2.57 -6.34
CA GLY A 230 -15.32 -4.01 -6.58
C GLY A 230 -13.96 -4.44 -7.14
N LYS A 231 -13.07 -3.51 -7.48
CA LYS A 231 -11.69 -3.88 -7.85
C LYS A 231 -10.92 -4.36 -6.63
N PRO A 232 -10.03 -5.36 -6.78
CA PRO A 232 -9.26 -5.93 -5.68
C PRO A 232 -8.28 -4.93 -5.05
N TYR A 233 -7.83 -5.26 -3.84
CA TYR A 233 -6.77 -4.49 -3.16
C TYR A 233 -5.39 -4.78 -3.75
N ASP A 234 -4.60 -3.74 -4.00
CA ASP A 234 -3.21 -3.89 -4.48
C ASP A 234 -2.24 -4.03 -3.31
N TYR A 235 -1.84 -5.27 -3.00
CA TYR A 235 -0.83 -5.53 -2.00
C TYR A 235 0.58 -5.23 -2.48
N ALA A 236 0.83 -5.33 -3.79
CA ALA A 236 2.15 -5.14 -4.37
C ALA A 236 2.56 -3.66 -4.41
N PHE A 237 1.62 -2.75 -4.14
CA PHE A 237 1.81 -1.30 -4.26
C PHE A 237 2.37 -0.93 -5.64
N THR A 238 1.99 -1.72 -6.65
CA THR A 238 2.39 -1.60 -8.03
C THR A 238 1.50 -0.57 -8.68
N ASN A 239 1.95 0.68 -8.69
CA ASN A 239 1.34 1.70 -9.53
C ASN A 239 1.75 1.46 -11.01
N ASP A 240 1.25 0.38 -11.60
CA ASP A 240 1.39 0.03 -13.02
C ASP A 240 0.46 0.89 -13.90
N ASN A 241 0.37 2.20 -13.61
CA ASN A 241 -0.33 3.18 -14.45
C ASN A 241 0.58 3.72 -15.56
N LYS A 242 0.98 2.88 -16.51
CA LYS A 242 1.50 3.38 -17.80
C LYS A 242 0.36 3.88 -18.71
N GLY A 243 -0.53 4.73 -18.17
CA GLY A 243 -1.35 5.65 -18.96
C GLY A 243 -2.69 5.16 -19.51
N THR A 244 -3.33 4.16 -18.90
CA THR A 244 -4.61 3.60 -19.39
C THR A 244 -5.85 3.93 -18.54
N GLY A 245 -5.69 4.62 -17.40
CA GLY A 245 -6.82 5.14 -16.61
C GLY A 245 -7.63 4.08 -15.86
N LEU A 246 -7.29 2.80 -15.96
CA LEU A 246 -7.91 1.68 -15.27
C LEU A 246 -6.80 0.74 -14.75
N THR A 247 -6.53 0.78 -13.45
CA THR A 247 -5.72 -0.26 -12.78
C THR A 247 -6.59 -1.49 -12.54
N ASP A 248 -5.99 -2.68 -12.48
CA ASP A 248 -6.73 -3.90 -12.11
C ASP A 248 -6.90 -4.05 -10.59
N ALA A 249 -6.18 -3.26 -9.77
CA ALA A 249 -6.24 -3.25 -8.31
C ALA A 249 -5.91 -1.85 -7.76
N TYR A 250 -6.25 -1.57 -6.50
CA TYR A 250 -5.91 -0.31 -5.82
C TYR A 250 -5.51 -0.54 -4.37
N TYR A 251 -4.53 0.22 -3.88
CA TYR A 251 -4.38 0.45 -2.44
C TYR A 251 -4.94 1.82 -2.04
N CYS A 252 -5.12 2.03 -0.72
CA CYS A 252 -5.94 3.13 -0.19
C CYS A 252 -5.50 4.53 -0.68
N SER A 253 -4.21 4.84 -0.60
CA SER A 253 -3.66 6.15 -0.99
C SER A 253 -3.48 6.32 -2.48
N GLU A 254 -3.33 5.24 -3.23
CA GLU A 254 -3.37 5.30 -4.69
C GLU A 254 -4.78 5.64 -5.19
N LEU A 255 -5.81 4.98 -4.67
CA LEU A 255 -7.20 5.26 -5.08
C LEU A 255 -7.55 6.73 -4.87
N THR A 256 -7.28 7.25 -3.67
CA THR A 256 -7.60 8.64 -3.32
C THR A 256 -6.75 9.64 -4.13
N PHE A 257 -5.48 9.34 -4.38
CA PHE A 257 -4.62 10.15 -5.24
C PHE A 257 -5.09 10.18 -6.70
N LEU A 258 -5.32 9.02 -7.31
CA LEU A 258 -5.71 8.90 -8.71
C LEU A 258 -7.11 9.44 -8.97
N ALA A 259 -8.03 9.34 -8.00
CA ALA A 259 -9.32 10.02 -8.08
C ALA A 259 -9.14 11.50 -8.42
N TYR A 260 -8.18 12.19 -7.79
CA TYR A 260 -7.89 13.59 -8.11
C TYR A 260 -7.00 13.77 -9.33
N SER A 261 -5.93 12.99 -9.46
CA SER A 261 -4.82 13.28 -10.39
C SER A 261 -4.88 12.57 -11.73
N ALA A 262 -5.66 11.49 -11.88
CA ALA A 262 -5.79 10.81 -13.16
C ALA A 262 -6.54 11.68 -14.19
N PRO A 263 -6.24 11.56 -15.51
CA PRO A 263 -6.95 12.27 -16.57
C PRO A 263 -8.45 11.99 -16.58
N GLU A 264 -8.88 10.76 -16.27
CA GLU A 264 -10.29 10.35 -16.15
C GLU A 264 -10.91 10.78 -14.83
N GLY A 265 -10.08 11.04 -13.81
CA GLY A 265 -10.44 11.60 -12.52
C GLY A 265 -10.58 13.11 -12.56
N GLY A 266 -10.16 13.79 -11.49
CA GLY A 266 -10.21 15.24 -11.38
C GLY A 266 -9.26 15.99 -12.32
N ASN A 267 -8.26 15.31 -12.90
CA ASN A 267 -7.13 15.91 -13.62
C ASN A 267 -6.50 17.08 -12.84
N PHE A 268 -6.50 16.96 -11.52
CA PHE A 268 -6.00 17.94 -10.58
C PHE A 268 -4.59 17.57 -10.17
N LYS A 269 -3.65 18.48 -10.39
CA LYS A 269 -2.25 18.28 -10.03
C LYS A 269 -2.09 18.37 -8.52
N MET A 270 -2.36 17.26 -7.84
CA MET A 270 -2.26 17.18 -6.39
C MET A 270 -0.78 17.10 -6.00
N PRO A 271 -0.24 18.07 -5.25
CA PRO A 271 1.13 17.99 -4.77
C PRO A 271 1.26 16.86 -3.75
N LEU A 272 2.43 16.22 -3.70
CA LEU A 272 2.74 15.15 -2.73
C LEU A 272 4.04 15.47 -2.00
N SER A 273 4.14 15.06 -0.74
CA SER A 273 5.35 15.24 0.08
C SER A 273 6.20 13.96 0.12
N LYS A 274 6.93 13.75 -0.98
CA LYS A 274 7.75 12.55 -1.20
C LYS A 274 8.96 12.47 -0.27
N SER A 275 9.30 11.25 0.14
CA SER A 275 10.48 10.97 0.96
C SER A 275 11.32 9.83 0.35
N THR A 276 12.56 10.15 -0.01
CA THR A 276 13.51 9.18 -0.56
C THR A 276 13.79 8.03 0.42
N LYS A 277 13.87 8.32 1.72
CA LYS A 277 14.15 7.33 2.76
C LYS A 277 13.00 6.34 2.92
N ARG A 278 11.78 6.84 2.85
CA ARG A 278 10.56 6.03 2.90
C ARG A 278 10.45 5.15 1.67
N ASP A 279 10.52 5.75 0.49
CA ASP A 279 10.30 5.05 -0.77
C ASP A 279 11.40 3.99 -1.00
N GLN A 280 12.62 4.21 -0.51
CA GLN A 280 13.72 3.25 -0.61
C GLN A 280 13.39 1.89 0.03
N LEU A 281 12.75 1.86 1.19
CA LEU A 281 12.41 0.61 1.88
C LEU A 281 11.40 -0.22 1.08
N LEU A 282 10.38 0.42 0.51
CA LEU A 282 9.40 -0.24 -0.36
C LEU A 282 10.06 -0.77 -1.64
N VAL A 283 10.99 0.00 -2.21
CA VAL A 283 11.79 -0.46 -3.35
C VAL A 283 12.65 -1.65 -2.97
N GLU A 284 13.23 -1.68 -1.77
CA GLU A 284 14.03 -2.81 -1.28
C GLU A 284 13.17 -4.06 -1.08
N LEU A 285 11.98 -3.93 -0.48
CA LEU A 285 11.02 -5.02 -0.32
C LEU A 285 10.57 -5.57 -1.68
N GLN A 286 10.15 -4.68 -2.60
CA GLN A 286 9.71 -5.06 -3.94
C GLN A 286 10.84 -5.74 -4.72
N LYS A 287 12.05 -5.17 -4.67
CA LYS A 287 13.24 -5.77 -5.31
C LYS A 287 13.56 -7.14 -4.71
N GLY A 288 13.38 -7.32 -3.39
CA GLY A 288 13.50 -8.61 -2.73
C GLY A 288 12.51 -9.63 -3.30
N ILE A 289 11.24 -9.26 -3.44
CA ILE A 289 10.20 -10.11 -4.03
C ILE A 289 10.50 -10.41 -5.51
N ASP A 290 10.79 -9.39 -6.31
CA ASP A 290 11.12 -9.54 -7.74
C ASP A 290 12.31 -10.47 -7.96
N SER A 291 13.31 -10.40 -7.07
CA SER A 291 14.50 -11.25 -7.15
C SER A 291 14.19 -12.74 -6.93
N LEU A 292 13.12 -13.04 -6.20
CA LEU A 292 12.65 -14.41 -5.98
C LEU A 292 11.85 -14.95 -7.18
N LYS A 293 11.33 -14.08 -8.05
CA LYS A 293 10.46 -14.43 -9.18
C LYS A 293 9.27 -15.30 -8.73
N PRO A 294 8.35 -14.75 -7.91
CA PRO A 294 7.17 -15.47 -7.49
C PRO A 294 6.31 -15.87 -8.69
N HIS A 295 5.68 -17.05 -8.63
CA HIS A 295 4.67 -17.45 -9.63
C HIS A 295 3.45 -16.53 -9.59
N ASP A 296 3.15 -15.98 -8.41
CA ASP A 296 2.11 -14.97 -8.18
C ASP A 296 2.65 -13.90 -7.21
N GLN A 297 2.95 -12.72 -7.75
CA GLN A 297 3.52 -11.60 -6.99
C GLN A 297 2.54 -11.03 -5.96
N ALA A 298 1.25 -10.94 -6.31
CA ALA A 298 0.22 -10.41 -5.42
C ALA A 298 0.00 -11.36 -4.23
N ALA A 299 -0.08 -12.67 -4.46
CA ALA A 299 -0.17 -13.67 -3.40
C ALA A 299 1.08 -13.69 -2.51
N MET A 300 2.27 -13.50 -3.08
CA MET A 300 3.52 -13.45 -2.32
C MET A 300 3.57 -12.25 -1.39
N MET A 301 3.23 -11.06 -1.90
CA MET A 301 3.18 -9.85 -1.10
C MET A 301 2.12 -9.96 0.00
N ASN A 302 0.96 -10.54 -0.31
CA ASN A 302 -0.07 -10.87 0.67
C ASN A 302 0.45 -11.71 1.84
N LYS A 303 1.20 -12.78 1.56
CA LYS A 303 1.82 -13.63 2.59
C LYS A 303 2.81 -12.83 3.44
N ALA A 304 3.65 -12.00 2.82
CA ALA A 304 4.61 -11.16 3.51
C ALA A 304 3.91 -10.16 4.44
N MET A 305 2.89 -9.46 3.93
CA MET A 305 2.09 -8.50 4.71
C MET A 305 1.33 -9.16 5.86
N LYS A 306 0.81 -10.38 5.68
CA LYS A 306 0.19 -11.14 6.78
C LYS A 306 1.21 -11.52 7.84
N PHE A 307 2.37 -12.02 7.45
CA PHE A 307 3.43 -12.43 8.37
C PHE A 307 3.86 -11.29 9.30
N ILE A 308 4.09 -10.11 8.74
CA ILE A 308 4.56 -8.94 9.51
C ILE A 308 3.46 -8.24 10.33
N ASN A 309 2.18 -8.54 10.09
CA ASN A 309 1.05 -7.94 10.80
C ASN A 309 0.55 -8.80 11.99
N VAL A 310 1.27 -9.87 12.36
CA VAL A 310 0.94 -10.73 13.51
C VAL A 310 1.34 -10.06 14.82
N LEU A 311 0.47 -10.16 15.84
CA LEU A 311 0.74 -9.71 17.21
C LEU A 311 0.73 -10.91 18.18
N PRO A 312 1.81 -11.13 18.98
CA PRO A 312 3.06 -10.36 19.02
C PRO A 312 3.88 -10.48 17.72
N PRO A 313 4.82 -9.55 17.45
CA PRO A 313 5.67 -9.62 16.27
C PRO A 313 6.38 -10.99 16.16
N PRO A 314 6.52 -11.54 14.94
CA PRO A 314 7.20 -12.81 14.73
C PRO A 314 8.64 -12.80 15.28
N SER A 315 9.11 -13.92 15.79
CA SER A 315 10.51 -14.11 16.12
C SER A 315 11.37 -14.24 14.84
N GLY A 316 12.70 -14.24 14.99
CA GLY A 316 13.55 -14.51 13.82
C GLY A 316 13.59 -15.97 13.38
N GLU A 317 13.19 -16.90 14.24
CA GLU A 317 12.95 -18.28 13.81
C GLU A 317 11.70 -18.33 12.91
N ASP A 318 10.63 -17.63 13.33
CA ASP A 318 9.42 -17.49 12.51
C ASP A 318 9.70 -16.85 11.14
N LEU A 319 10.62 -15.87 11.06
CA LEU A 319 11.02 -15.27 9.79
C LEU A 319 11.72 -16.27 8.86
N VAL A 320 12.63 -17.07 9.41
CA VAL A 320 13.35 -18.09 8.65
C VAL A 320 12.39 -19.18 8.16
N ASP A 321 11.50 -19.62 9.04
CA ASP A 321 10.46 -20.59 8.72
C ASP A 321 9.51 -20.06 7.65
N PHE A 322 9.03 -18.82 7.80
CA PHE A 322 8.18 -18.18 6.81
C PHE A 322 8.86 -18.11 5.43
N VAL A 323 10.12 -17.67 5.37
CA VAL A 323 10.87 -17.58 4.11
C VAL A 323 11.01 -18.97 3.47
N VAL A 324 11.44 -19.98 4.22
CA VAL A 324 11.74 -21.31 3.66
C VAL A 324 10.47 -22.11 3.35
N ASP A 325 9.44 -22.02 4.20
CA ASP A 325 8.24 -22.86 4.07
C ASP A 325 7.10 -22.21 3.29
N GLN A 326 7.01 -20.88 3.27
CA GLN A 326 5.87 -20.17 2.67
C GLN A 326 6.23 -19.37 1.43
N VAL A 327 7.45 -18.83 1.37
CA VAL A 327 7.92 -17.96 0.28
C VAL A 327 8.66 -18.75 -0.79
N MET A 328 9.74 -19.44 -0.42
CA MET A 328 10.61 -20.15 -1.38
C MET A 328 9.88 -21.19 -2.25
N PRO A 329 8.88 -21.95 -1.77
CA PRO A 329 8.16 -22.91 -2.61
C PRO A 329 7.30 -22.26 -3.71
N GLY A 330 6.92 -20.98 -3.53
CA GLY A 330 6.10 -20.24 -4.49
C GLY A 330 6.90 -19.45 -5.54
N CYS A 331 8.21 -19.69 -5.62
CA CYS A 331 9.16 -18.86 -6.35
C CYS A 331 10.01 -19.68 -7.33
N GLN A 332 10.02 -19.28 -8.60
CA GLN A 332 10.74 -19.99 -9.67
C GLN A 332 12.24 -20.17 -9.37
N THR A 333 12.85 -19.19 -8.69
CA THR A 333 14.31 -19.22 -8.41
C THR A 333 14.69 -20.16 -7.26
N THR A 334 13.76 -20.48 -6.36
CA THR A 334 14.05 -21.14 -5.09
C THR A 334 13.27 -22.42 -4.86
N GLU A 335 12.21 -22.71 -5.61
CA GLU A 335 11.36 -23.90 -5.44
C GLU A 335 12.15 -25.22 -5.47
N ALA A 336 13.15 -25.33 -6.35
CA ALA A 336 13.99 -26.52 -6.46
C ALA A 336 14.90 -26.73 -5.24
N LEU A 337 15.20 -25.66 -4.50
CA LEU A 337 16.04 -25.70 -3.30
C LEU A 337 15.27 -26.17 -2.06
N VAL A 338 13.93 -26.10 -2.07
CA VAL A 338 13.05 -26.47 -0.95
C VAL A 338 12.17 -27.70 -1.25
N LYS A 339 12.64 -28.56 -2.15
CA LYS A 339 11.90 -29.73 -2.67
C LYS A 339 11.51 -30.78 -1.63
N ASP A 340 12.21 -30.84 -0.50
CA ASP A 340 11.98 -31.81 0.57
C ASP A 340 12.34 -31.22 1.94
N GLN A 341 11.90 -31.88 3.02
CA GLN A 341 12.09 -31.39 4.39
C GLN A 341 13.58 -31.26 4.77
N LYS A 342 14.43 -32.16 4.29
CA LYS A 342 15.86 -32.14 4.59
C LYS A 342 16.55 -30.94 3.94
N ALA A 343 16.13 -30.58 2.72
CA ALA A 343 16.61 -29.39 2.02
C ALA A 343 16.14 -28.11 2.72
N LYS A 344 14.88 -28.09 3.17
CA LYS A 344 14.32 -26.99 3.98
C LYS A 344 15.09 -26.78 5.28
N ASP A 345 15.28 -27.82 6.08
CA ASP A 345 15.98 -27.71 7.38
C ASP A 345 17.41 -27.17 7.23
N ARG A 346 18.11 -27.57 6.16
CA ARG A 346 19.44 -27.05 5.85
C ARG A 346 19.42 -25.57 5.46
N LEU A 347 18.48 -25.17 4.62
CA LEU A 347 18.32 -23.77 4.24
C LEU A 347 17.98 -22.90 5.44
N LYS A 348 17.11 -23.39 6.34
CA LYS A 348 16.81 -22.72 7.61
C LYS A 348 18.07 -22.52 8.44
N GLY A 349 18.91 -23.55 8.55
CA GLY A 349 20.22 -23.48 9.22
C GLY A 349 21.14 -22.43 8.59
N ALA A 350 21.34 -22.49 7.27
CA ALA A 350 22.19 -21.56 6.53
C ALA A 350 21.71 -20.10 6.66
N ILE A 351 20.41 -19.84 6.46
CA ILE A 351 19.84 -18.49 6.61
C ILE A 351 19.98 -18.01 8.06
N SER A 352 19.77 -18.89 9.05
CA SER A 352 19.94 -18.56 10.47
C SER A 352 21.38 -18.19 10.82
N GLU A 353 22.38 -18.90 10.28
CA GLU A 353 23.80 -18.57 10.48
C GLU A 353 24.18 -17.23 9.86
N VAL A 354 23.67 -16.94 8.66
CA VAL A 354 23.83 -15.65 8.01
C VAL A 354 23.22 -14.54 8.85
N MET A 355 21.95 -14.69 9.28
CA MET A 355 21.25 -13.69 10.09
C MET A 355 21.87 -13.51 11.48
N ALA A 356 22.45 -14.56 12.08
CA ALA A 356 23.11 -14.49 13.38
C ALA A 356 24.53 -13.89 13.31
N GLY A 357 25.05 -13.62 12.11
CA GLY A 357 26.41 -13.12 11.89
C GLY A 357 27.48 -14.18 12.17
N LYS A 358 27.12 -15.46 12.05
CA LYS A 358 28.01 -16.60 12.22
C LYS A 358 28.58 -17.11 10.90
N ALA A 359 27.94 -16.78 9.78
CA ALA A 359 28.47 -17.01 8.44
C ALA A 359 29.56 -15.98 8.07
N PHE A 360 30.35 -16.29 7.04
CA PHE A 360 31.33 -15.37 6.43
C PHE A 360 32.44 -14.85 7.37
N THR A 361 32.84 -15.65 8.36
CA THR A 361 33.90 -15.25 9.31
C THR A 361 35.28 -15.15 8.64
N GLY A 362 35.52 -15.96 7.61
CA GLY A 362 36.72 -15.85 6.78
C GLY A 362 36.76 -14.50 6.07
N LEU A 363 35.65 -14.11 5.44
CA LEU A 363 35.52 -12.82 4.75
C LEU A 363 35.79 -11.65 5.70
N ASP A 364 35.21 -11.64 6.90
CA ASP A 364 35.46 -10.59 7.90
C ASP A 364 36.96 -10.47 8.24
N LYS A 365 37.65 -11.60 8.45
CA LYS A 365 39.10 -11.62 8.71
C LYS A 365 39.91 -11.12 7.51
N ALA A 366 39.57 -11.56 6.30
CA ALA A 366 40.25 -11.18 5.08
C ALA A 366 40.10 -9.68 4.79
N LEU A 367 38.91 -9.11 5.01
CA LEU A 367 38.64 -7.68 4.87
C LEU A 367 39.41 -6.84 5.88
N LYS A 368 39.44 -7.26 7.17
CA LYS A 368 40.23 -6.57 8.20
C LYS A 368 41.71 -6.53 7.84
N SER A 369 42.28 -7.67 7.44
CA SER A 369 43.68 -7.76 7.03
C SER A 369 44.00 -6.89 5.80
N TYR A 370 43.10 -6.85 4.82
CA TYR A 370 43.23 -5.96 3.66
C TYR A 370 43.22 -4.48 4.08
N GLN A 371 42.26 -4.07 4.91
CA GLN A 371 42.13 -2.69 5.37
C GLN A 371 43.32 -2.24 6.22
N GLU A 372 43.86 -3.11 7.08
CA GLU A 372 45.08 -2.86 7.85
C GLU A 372 46.29 -2.67 6.94
N SER A 373 46.44 -3.53 5.93
CA SER A 373 47.51 -3.45 4.93
C SER A 373 47.41 -2.19 4.06
N GLU A 374 46.19 -1.75 3.72
CA GLU A 374 45.94 -0.50 3.01
C GLU A 374 46.34 0.70 3.88
N LYS A 375 45.89 0.73 5.14
CA LYS A 375 46.21 1.81 6.10
C LYS A 375 47.69 1.90 6.44
N SER A 376 48.39 0.77 6.53
CA SER A 376 49.83 0.74 6.82
C SER A 376 50.68 1.09 5.59
N GLY A 377 50.06 1.40 4.45
CA GLY A 377 50.76 1.67 3.19
C GLY A 377 51.48 0.45 2.62
N ALA A 378 51.12 -0.79 3.02
CA ALA A 378 51.78 -2.00 2.55
C ALA A 378 51.59 -2.23 1.03
N PHE A 379 50.59 -1.57 0.44
CA PHE A 379 50.33 -1.55 -1.00
C PHE A 379 51.04 -0.40 -1.73
N ASN A 380 51.70 0.51 -1.01
CA ASN A 380 52.46 1.62 -1.58
C ASN A 380 53.93 1.21 -1.67
N GLY A 381 54.40 0.88 -2.87
CA GLY A 381 55.80 0.50 -3.13
C GLY A 381 55.96 -0.44 -4.32
N PHE A 382 57.21 -0.77 -4.68
CA PHE A 382 57.55 -1.56 -5.87
C PHE A 382 56.84 -2.94 -5.93
N PHE A 383 56.69 -3.61 -4.79
CA PHE A 383 55.94 -4.87 -4.68
C PHE A 383 54.49 -4.70 -4.19
N GLY A 384 54.04 -3.46 -3.97
CA GLY A 384 52.73 -3.15 -3.41
C GLY A 384 51.57 -3.60 -4.30
N PHE A 385 51.75 -3.51 -5.63
CA PHE A 385 50.80 -4.03 -6.62
C PHE A 385 50.56 -5.53 -6.50
N PHE A 386 51.64 -6.33 -6.38
CA PHE A 386 51.52 -7.79 -6.21
C PHE A 386 50.92 -8.17 -4.86
N LYS A 387 51.26 -7.45 -3.79
CA LYS A 387 50.64 -7.63 -2.47
C LYS A 387 49.15 -7.35 -2.50
N LYS A 388 48.73 -6.31 -3.23
CA LYS A 388 47.32 -5.97 -3.44
C LYS A 388 46.60 -7.08 -4.21
N MET A 389 47.11 -7.49 -5.38
CA MET A 389 46.54 -8.61 -6.15
C MET A 389 46.42 -9.91 -5.34
N SER A 390 47.43 -10.22 -4.52
CA SER A 390 47.40 -11.41 -3.66
C SER A 390 46.33 -11.31 -2.57
N ALA A 391 46.15 -10.12 -1.97
CA ALA A 391 45.11 -9.89 -0.98
C ALA A 391 43.71 -9.96 -1.61
N ASP A 392 43.56 -9.42 -2.82
CA ASP A 392 42.32 -9.48 -3.63
C ASP A 392 41.95 -10.94 -3.94
N GLY A 393 42.93 -11.74 -4.38
CA GLY A 393 42.75 -13.17 -4.64
C GLY A 393 42.44 -13.97 -3.37
N ALA A 394 43.01 -13.60 -2.23
CA ALA A 394 42.71 -14.22 -0.94
C ALA A 394 41.26 -13.95 -0.51
N ILE A 395 40.77 -12.72 -0.67
CA ILE A 395 39.36 -12.37 -0.40
C ILE A 395 38.43 -13.23 -1.26
N ALA A 396 38.67 -13.32 -2.57
CA ALA A 396 37.85 -14.11 -3.48
C ALA A 396 37.83 -15.61 -3.13
N LYS A 397 38.99 -16.18 -2.76
CA LYS A 397 39.10 -17.58 -2.35
C LYS A 397 38.38 -17.86 -1.02
N VAL A 398 38.44 -16.91 -0.09
CA VAL A 398 37.81 -17.06 1.23
C VAL A 398 36.29 -16.94 1.13
N VAL A 399 35.75 -16.05 0.28
CA VAL A 399 34.31 -16.01 -0.01
C VAL A 399 33.83 -17.37 -0.52
N LEU A 400 34.59 -18.01 -1.41
CA LEU A 400 34.27 -19.35 -1.91
C LEU A 400 34.34 -20.43 -0.83
N SER A 401 35.28 -20.33 0.12
CA SER A 401 35.38 -21.25 1.26
C SER A 401 34.17 -21.08 2.17
N ASP A 402 33.87 -19.85 2.59
CA ASP A 402 32.73 -19.53 3.45
C ASP A 402 31.40 -19.97 2.80
N CYS A 403 31.25 -19.80 1.47
CA CYS A 403 30.07 -20.24 0.73
C CYS A 403 29.91 -21.77 0.71
N LYS A 404 31.03 -22.50 0.71
CA LYS A 404 31.06 -23.95 0.73
C LYS A 404 30.77 -24.46 2.15
N GLU A 405 31.40 -23.88 3.16
CA GLU A 405 31.23 -24.21 4.58
C GLU A 405 29.77 -24.02 5.02
N LEU A 406 29.09 -22.97 4.53
CA LEU A 406 27.67 -22.72 4.80
C LEU A 406 26.75 -23.89 4.39
N LEU A 407 27.20 -24.74 3.47
CA LEU A 407 26.44 -25.87 2.94
C LEU A 407 27.20 -27.21 3.05
N ASP A 408 28.29 -27.31 3.81
CA ASP A 408 29.16 -28.49 3.77
C ASP A 408 28.49 -29.76 4.33
N ASP A 409 27.47 -29.61 5.18
CA ASP A 409 26.62 -30.72 5.64
C ASP A 409 25.55 -31.14 4.62
N SER A 410 25.52 -30.51 3.44
CA SER A 410 24.45 -30.70 2.46
C SER A 410 24.61 -31.94 1.56
N GLY A 411 25.82 -32.47 1.42
CA GLY A 411 26.11 -33.51 0.41
C GLY A 411 25.85 -33.05 -1.03
N LEU A 412 25.67 -31.74 -1.25
CA LEU A 412 25.61 -31.14 -2.57
C LEU A 412 27.01 -31.11 -3.17
N GLY A 413 27.12 -31.38 -4.48
CA GLY A 413 28.37 -31.17 -5.19
C GLY A 413 28.80 -29.70 -5.13
N TYR A 414 30.10 -29.43 -5.26
CA TYR A 414 30.67 -28.08 -5.17
C TYR A 414 29.95 -27.03 -6.03
N ARG A 415 29.49 -27.41 -7.25
CA ARG A 415 28.73 -26.52 -8.14
C ARG A 415 27.34 -26.18 -7.61
N ASP A 416 26.64 -27.17 -7.07
CA ASP A 416 25.27 -27.00 -6.54
C ASP A 416 25.30 -26.19 -5.24
N ALA A 417 26.34 -26.37 -4.42
CA ALA A 417 26.58 -25.54 -3.24
C ALA A 417 26.79 -24.07 -3.62
N ILE A 418 27.65 -23.78 -4.61
CA ILE A 418 27.86 -22.40 -5.10
C ILE A 418 26.56 -21.80 -5.64
N GLN A 419 25.80 -22.55 -6.44
CA GLN A 419 24.54 -22.05 -7.03
C GLN A 419 23.47 -21.80 -5.96
N THR A 420 23.39 -22.67 -4.95
CA THR A 420 22.47 -22.53 -3.81
C THR A 420 22.84 -21.31 -2.98
N THR A 421 24.11 -21.15 -2.60
CA THR A 421 24.59 -19.98 -1.86
C THR A 421 24.39 -18.70 -2.66
N LYS A 422 24.66 -18.71 -3.97
CA LYS A 422 24.37 -17.59 -4.85
C LYS A 422 22.89 -17.21 -4.79
N THR A 423 21.99 -18.18 -4.84
CA THR A 423 20.54 -17.95 -4.76
C THR A 423 20.13 -17.40 -3.39
N ILE A 424 20.69 -17.94 -2.29
CA ILE A 424 20.48 -17.40 -0.94
C ILE A 424 20.93 -15.94 -0.87
N LEU A 425 22.13 -15.63 -1.34
CA LEU A 425 22.67 -14.27 -1.28
C LEU A 425 21.94 -13.32 -2.24
N SER A 426 21.64 -13.72 -3.47
CA SER A 426 21.10 -12.82 -4.49
C SER A 426 19.59 -12.62 -4.41
N ALA A 427 18.85 -13.62 -3.92
CA ALA A 427 17.38 -13.61 -3.93
C ALA A 427 16.78 -13.65 -2.52
N VAL A 428 17.30 -14.50 -1.63
CA VAL A 428 16.69 -14.70 -0.30
C VAL A 428 17.13 -13.64 0.70
N LEU A 429 18.41 -13.30 0.73
CA LEU A 429 18.99 -12.34 1.67
C LEU A 429 18.37 -10.94 1.53
N PRO A 430 18.18 -10.35 0.33
CA PRO A 430 17.52 -9.05 0.20
C PRO A 430 16.09 -9.05 0.73
N PHE A 431 15.32 -10.09 0.41
CA PHE A 431 13.96 -10.23 0.89
C PHE A 431 13.92 -10.35 2.43
N THR A 432 14.77 -11.21 3.00
CA THR A 432 14.88 -11.41 4.45
C THR A 432 15.37 -10.15 5.16
N ALA A 433 16.25 -9.37 4.52
CA ALA A 433 16.74 -8.10 5.05
C ALA A 433 15.62 -7.08 5.22
N SER A 434 14.81 -6.90 4.16
CA SER A 434 13.69 -5.98 4.18
C SER A 434 12.66 -6.37 5.23
N LEU A 435 12.36 -7.67 5.37
CA LEU A 435 11.48 -8.15 6.43
C LEU A 435 12.10 -8.02 7.84
N SER A 436 13.40 -8.29 7.99
CA SER A 436 14.10 -8.18 9.29
C SER A 436 14.07 -6.75 9.84
N GLU A 437 14.26 -5.74 8.99
CA GLU A 437 14.18 -4.34 9.42
C GLU A 437 12.76 -3.99 9.92
N GLU A 438 11.72 -4.54 9.28
CA GLU A 438 10.34 -4.29 9.66
C GLU A 438 9.88 -5.07 10.90
N VAL A 439 10.36 -6.31 11.07
CA VAL A 439 9.99 -7.15 12.21
C VAL A 439 10.80 -6.82 13.46
N PHE A 440 12.10 -6.56 13.36
CA PHE A 440 13.00 -6.39 14.51
C PHE A 440 13.51 -4.94 14.69
N GLY A 441 13.35 -4.09 13.68
CA GLY A 441 13.87 -2.72 13.69
C GLY A 441 15.35 -2.61 13.32
N ALA A 442 15.77 -1.38 13.02
CA ALA A 442 17.13 -1.07 12.53
C ALA A 442 18.26 -1.35 13.53
N LYS A 443 17.95 -1.38 14.83
CA LYS A 443 18.95 -1.60 15.90
C LYS A 443 19.13 -3.07 16.27
N ASP A 444 18.29 -3.96 15.77
CA ASP A 444 18.43 -5.38 16.04
C ASP A 444 19.72 -5.95 15.43
N LYS A 445 20.33 -6.91 16.13
CA LYS A 445 21.60 -7.51 15.71
C LYS A 445 21.50 -8.21 14.36
N LYS A 446 20.35 -8.82 14.03
CA LYS A 446 20.12 -9.50 12.74
C LYS A 446 20.03 -8.49 11.60
N THR A 447 19.30 -7.39 11.84
CA THR A 447 19.23 -6.25 10.90
C THR A 447 20.62 -5.64 10.69
N GLN A 448 21.40 -5.41 11.76
CA GLN A 448 22.77 -4.89 11.67
C GLN A 448 23.71 -5.82 10.91
N THR A 449 23.61 -7.14 11.14
CA THR A 449 24.41 -8.15 10.44
C THR A 449 24.13 -8.10 8.93
N THR A 450 22.86 -8.04 8.58
CA THR A 450 22.43 -7.95 7.18
C THR A 450 22.92 -6.65 6.54
N ASN A 451 22.81 -5.53 7.26
CA ASN A 451 23.34 -4.25 6.83
C ASN A 451 24.86 -4.29 6.58
N TRP A 452 25.61 -4.94 7.47
CA TRP A 452 27.04 -5.16 7.32
C TRP A 452 27.36 -6.00 6.08
N LEU A 453 26.62 -7.09 5.82
CA LEU A 453 26.81 -7.91 4.61
C LEU A 453 26.62 -7.08 3.34
N PHE A 454 25.52 -6.32 3.23
CA PHE A 454 25.27 -5.44 2.08
C PHE A 454 26.39 -4.42 1.87
N SER A 455 26.85 -3.75 2.93
CA SER A 455 27.94 -2.77 2.84
C SER A 455 29.25 -3.40 2.36
N ASN A 456 29.58 -4.60 2.83
CA ASN A 456 30.79 -5.30 2.39
C ASN A 456 30.65 -5.83 0.96
N PHE A 457 29.48 -6.33 0.57
CA PHE A 457 29.22 -6.74 -0.81
C PHE A 457 29.31 -5.56 -1.78
N GLU A 458 28.79 -4.39 -1.42
CA GLU A 458 28.92 -3.17 -2.20
C GLU A 458 30.38 -2.71 -2.31
N TRP A 459 31.14 -2.77 -1.21
CA TRP A 459 32.58 -2.49 -1.22
C TRP A 459 33.33 -3.45 -2.14
N LEU A 460 33.05 -4.76 -2.03
CA LEU A 460 33.65 -5.79 -2.88
C LEU A 460 33.35 -5.53 -4.34
N LYS A 461 32.10 -5.21 -4.70
CA LYS A 461 31.69 -4.89 -6.07
C LYS A 461 32.38 -3.64 -6.61
N SER A 462 32.59 -2.65 -5.77
CA SER A 462 33.31 -1.41 -6.14
C SER A 462 34.80 -1.67 -6.37
N LYS A 463 35.43 -2.51 -5.54
CA LYS A 463 36.86 -2.82 -5.64
C LYS A 463 37.19 -3.88 -6.69
N PHE A 464 36.28 -4.83 -6.91
CA PHE A 464 36.47 -6.00 -7.77
C PHE A 464 35.30 -6.23 -8.74
N PRO A 465 34.97 -5.25 -9.60
CA PRO A 465 33.78 -5.31 -10.45
C PRO A 465 33.82 -6.45 -11.47
N ASP A 466 35.01 -6.92 -11.85
CA ASP A 466 35.21 -7.92 -12.89
C ASP A 466 35.23 -9.37 -12.36
N LEU A 467 35.19 -9.58 -11.04
CA LEU A 467 35.17 -10.92 -10.46
C LEU A 467 33.74 -11.52 -10.54
N PRO A 468 33.52 -12.63 -11.29
CA PRO A 468 32.18 -13.13 -11.61
C PRO A 468 31.28 -13.39 -10.39
N LEU A 469 31.84 -13.89 -9.28
CA LEU A 469 31.08 -14.16 -8.05
C LEU A 469 30.77 -12.90 -7.25
N ILE A 470 31.61 -11.87 -7.35
CA ILE A 470 31.42 -10.60 -6.66
C ILE A 470 30.40 -9.74 -7.39
N LYS A 471 30.45 -9.74 -8.73
CA LYS A 471 29.51 -9.00 -9.59
C LYS A 471 28.04 -9.31 -9.27
N ASP A 472 27.76 -10.56 -8.96
CA ASP A 472 26.41 -11.06 -8.70
C ASP A 472 25.98 -10.96 -7.22
N LEU A 473 26.85 -10.46 -6.33
CA LEU A 473 26.46 -10.20 -4.95
C LEU A 473 25.36 -9.15 -4.89
N PRO A 474 24.42 -9.28 -3.94
CA PRO A 474 23.30 -8.36 -3.84
C PRO A 474 23.80 -6.96 -3.46
N SER A 475 23.00 -5.95 -3.79
CA SER A 475 23.25 -4.56 -3.39
C SER A 475 21.93 -3.95 -2.98
N ARG A 476 21.97 -2.94 -2.11
CA ARG A 476 20.75 -2.21 -1.74
C ARG A 476 20.10 -1.60 -2.96
N ALA A 477 18.81 -1.32 -2.86
CA ALA A 477 18.21 -0.46 -3.86
C ALA A 477 18.90 0.90 -3.80
N LYS A 478 19.10 1.53 -4.97
CA LYS A 478 19.53 2.92 -4.97
C LYS A 478 18.43 3.75 -4.33
N PRO A 479 18.75 4.67 -3.39
CA PRO A 479 17.77 5.61 -2.88
C PRO A 479 17.15 6.36 -4.07
N GLN A 480 15.85 6.25 -4.24
CA GLN A 480 15.12 6.90 -5.32
C GLN A 480 13.75 7.32 -4.81
N VAL A 481 13.29 8.49 -5.25
CA VAL A 481 11.90 8.89 -5.07
C VAL A 481 11.08 8.16 -6.11
N LYS A 482 10.08 7.40 -5.65
CA LYS A 482 9.16 6.68 -6.51
C LYS A 482 8.00 7.62 -6.84
N SER A 483 7.93 8.07 -8.09
CA SER A 483 6.85 8.94 -8.57
C SER A 483 5.51 8.20 -8.70
N ASP A 484 5.59 6.89 -8.85
CA ASP A 484 4.52 5.91 -9.00
C ASP A 484 3.96 5.47 -7.64
N PHE A 485 4.74 5.25 -6.60
CA PHE A 485 4.18 4.92 -5.28
C PHE A 485 3.60 6.17 -4.58
N VAL A 486 2.42 6.11 -3.93
CA VAL A 486 1.85 7.20 -3.12
C VAL A 486 1.38 6.69 -1.76
N SER A 487 2.02 7.06 -0.66
CA SER A 487 1.60 6.62 0.69
C SER A 487 0.50 7.51 1.31
N PRO A 488 -0.24 7.03 2.35
CA PRO A 488 -1.12 7.90 3.13
C PRO A 488 -0.35 9.10 3.73
N THR A 489 0.89 8.86 4.16
CA THR A 489 1.80 9.92 4.65
C THR A 489 2.12 10.97 3.57
N ASP A 490 2.26 10.59 2.28
CA ASP A 490 2.45 11.55 1.18
C ASP A 490 1.30 12.55 1.05
N LEU A 491 0.08 12.04 1.23
CA LEU A 491 -1.16 12.81 1.14
C LEU A 491 -1.32 13.70 2.36
N ALA A 492 -1.08 13.16 3.55
CA ALA A 492 -1.21 13.89 4.80
C ALA A 492 -0.22 15.04 4.94
N TRP A 493 0.98 14.91 4.39
CA TRP A 493 2.01 15.96 4.39
C TRP A 493 2.05 16.76 3.10
N ALA A 494 1.13 16.53 2.18
CA ALA A 494 1.00 17.38 1.00
C ALA A 494 0.80 18.84 1.43
N PRO A 495 1.36 19.82 0.71
CA PRO A 495 1.17 21.24 0.98
C PRO A 495 -0.23 21.68 0.54
N LEU A 496 -1.25 21.05 1.10
CA LEU A 496 -2.67 21.27 0.86
C LEU A 496 -3.34 21.72 2.17
N PRO A 497 -4.42 22.50 2.10
CA PRO A 497 -5.22 22.81 3.26
C PRO A 497 -5.70 21.54 3.96
N HIS A 498 -5.55 21.52 5.29
CA HIS A 498 -5.91 20.38 6.10
C HIS A 498 -6.34 20.81 7.51
N HIS A 499 -7.08 19.90 8.16
CA HIS A 499 -7.50 20.03 9.54
C HIS A 499 -7.20 18.74 10.30
N ASP A 500 -6.70 18.87 11.52
CA ASP A 500 -6.34 17.74 12.37
C ASP A 500 -7.38 17.53 13.47
N TYR A 501 -7.68 16.26 13.76
CA TYR A 501 -8.67 15.85 14.75
C TYR A 501 -8.12 14.71 15.61
N ASN A 502 -8.49 14.72 16.89
CA ASN A 502 -8.13 13.69 17.87
C ASN A 502 -6.62 13.36 17.88
N VAL A 503 -5.81 14.42 17.83
CA VAL A 503 -4.34 14.34 17.81
C VAL A 503 -3.83 13.96 19.19
N LYS A 504 -3.28 12.75 19.31
CA LYS A 504 -2.68 12.31 20.57
C LYS A 504 -1.39 13.07 20.85
N LYS A 505 -1.19 13.44 22.12
CA LYS A 505 0.04 14.11 22.57
C LYS A 505 1.27 13.28 22.21
N GLY A 506 2.23 13.90 21.51
CA GLY A 506 3.49 13.25 21.11
C GLY A 506 3.45 12.53 19.76
N PHE A 507 2.31 12.48 19.07
CA PHE A 507 2.26 11.97 17.71
C PHE A 507 2.80 13.03 16.74
N PRO A 508 3.85 12.72 15.95
CA PRO A 508 4.40 13.67 14.99
C PRO A 508 3.44 13.77 13.80
N LEU A 509 2.63 14.83 13.76
CA LEU A 509 1.80 15.14 12.61
C LEU A 509 2.56 15.78 11.47
N GLU A 510 3.75 16.31 11.77
CA GLU A 510 4.63 16.96 10.81
C GLU A 510 5.89 16.12 10.55
N PRO A 511 6.53 16.28 9.39
CA PRO A 511 7.81 15.63 9.10
C PRO A 511 8.85 15.95 10.18
N LYS A 512 9.65 14.95 10.57
CA LYS A 512 10.81 15.14 11.46
C LYS A 512 12.06 15.50 10.69
#